data_AF-A0A6P0YYJ6-F1
#
_entry.id   AF-A0A6P0YYJ6-F1
#
_cell.length_a   1.000
_cell.length_b   1.000
_cell.length_c   1.000
_cell.angle_alpha   90.00
_cell.angle_beta   90.00
_cell.angle_gamma   90.00
#
_symmetry.space_group_name_H-M   'P 1'
#
loop_
_entity.id
_entity.type
_entity.pdbx_description
1 polymer ?
#
loop_
_entity_poly.entity_id
_entity_poly.type
_entity_poly.pdbx_seq_one_letter_code
_entity_poly.pdbx_strand_id
1 'polypeptide(L)'
;MSTTHMLVILEFSGSLDRELWVKLEVGLDSVGLSAQSIYSPTHEMSLSLTAAPELVTALERWTQDYRRIATPTRALKPESIRYMGSVDPAESCRQSAKTLAQEFKAWTQADAFRTLTECMLEALDSRHHIRFLIRANDQRLHQLPWHLWRIFKRFPWAEVALGATSFRPTVSFSTSSDRQSHDAVRILAILGDCQGMSVSFTIDALAIPQNS
;
A
#
# COMPACT_ATOMS: atom_id res chain seq x y z
N MET A 1 -25.91 1.88 14.00
CA MET A 1 -25.28 0.54 13.89
C MET A 1 -23.78 0.77 13.97
N SER A 2 -23.11 0.23 14.98
CA SER A 2 -21.67 0.46 15.15
C SER A 2 -20.89 -0.30 14.07
N THR A 3 -20.14 0.39 13.23
CA THR A 3 -19.27 -0.23 12.23
C THR A 3 -18.08 -0.86 12.96
N THR A 4 -17.98 -2.18 12.96
CA THR A 4 -16.82 -2.89 13.49
C THR A 4 -15.67 -2.79 12.48
N HIS A 5 -14.55 -2.24 12.93
CA HIS A 5 -13.31 -2.18 12.17
C HIS A 5 -12.38 -3.32 12.60
N MET A 6 -11.83 -4.05 11.64
CA MET A 6 -10.83 -5.08 11.90
C MET A 6 -9.47 -4.62 11.38
N LEU A 7 -8.43 -4.92 12.13
CA LEU A 7 -7.04 -4.67 11.77
C LEU A 7 -6.34 -5.99 11.50
N VAL A 8 -5.71 -6.07 10.33
CA VAL A 8 -4.90 -7.20 9.89
C VAL A 8 -3.48 -6.68 9.74
N ILE A 9 -2.55 -7.19 10.55
CA ILE A 9 -1.14 -6.81 10.49
C ILE A 9 -0.36 -7.93 9.82
N LEU A 10 0.40 -7.55 8.79
CA LEU A 10 1.35 -8.41 8.10
C LEU A 10 2.74 -7.89 8.35
N GLU A 11 3.46 -8.52 9.28
CA GLU A 11 4.82 -8.13 9.61
C GLU A 11 5.82 -9.04 8.90
N PHE A 12 6.52 -8.46 7.92
CA PHE A 12 7.55 -9.10 7.15
C PHE A 12 8.93 -8.83 7.76
N SER A 13 9.63 -9.91 8.11
CA SER A 13 10.99 -9.90 8.64
C SER A 13 11.91 -10.66 7.71
N GLY A 14 12.97 -10.02 7.22
CA GLY A 14 13.91 -10.62 6.26
C GLY A 14 14.00 -9.83 4.97
N SER A 15 14.30 -10.52 3.86
CA SER A 15 14.51 -9.90 2.56
C SER A 15 13.93 -10.75 1.44
N LEU A 16 13.37 -10.11 0.41
CA LEU A 16 12.70 -10.80 -0.72
C LEU A 16 13.61 -11.77 -1.50
N ASP A 17 14.92 -11.53 -1.52
CA ASP A 17 15.93 -12.34 -2.18
C ASP A 17 16.47 -13.50 -1.31
N ARG A 18 16.08 -13.57 -0.04
CA ARG A 18 16.56 -14.56 0.93
C ARG A 18 15.37 -15.15 1.69
N GLU A 19 15.65 -15.69 2.88
CA GLU A 19 14.62 -16.07 3.83
C GLU A 19 13.79 -14.85 4.24
N LEU A 20 12.49 -14.96 4.03
CA LEU A 20 11.51 -13.96 4.39
C LEU A 20 10.51 -14.64 5.33
N TRP A 21 10.25 -14.03 6.47
CA TRP A 21 9.27 -14.50 7.44
C TRP A 21 8.11 -13.53 7.46
N VAL A 22 6.89 -14.05 7.56
CA VAL A 22 5.71 -13.21 7.73
C VAL A 22 4.95 -13.64 8.98
N LYS A 23 4.66 -12.66 9.81
CA LYS A 23 3.78 -12.77 10.96
C LYS A 23 2.44 -12.12 10.60
N LEU A 24 1.37 -12.90 10.71
CA LEU A 24 0.00 -12.46 10.58
C LEU A 24 -0.58 -12.24 11.98
N GLU A 25 -1.15 -11.07 12.22
CA GLU A 25 -1.99 -10.80 13.38
C GLU A 25 -3.35 -10.27 12.91
N VAL A 26 -4.44 -10.80 13.44
CA VAL A 26 -5.79 -10.33 13.15
C VAL A 26 -6.47 -9.96 14.46
N GLY A 27 -7.01 -8.74 14.55
CA GLY A 27 -7.71 -8.27 15.74
C GLY A 27 -8.71 -7.16 15.44
N LEU A 28 -9.44 -6.76 16.48
CA LEU A 28 -10.34 -5.61 16.39
C LEU A 28 -9.53 -4.32 16.39
N ASP A 29 -9.86 -3.41 15.47
CA ASP A 29 -9.30 -2.07 15.45
C ASP A 29 -10.05 -1.23 16.50
N SER A 30 -9.49 -1.12 17.71
CA SER A 30 -10.05 -0.35 18.81
C SER A 30 -9.83 1.16 18.61
N VAL A 31 -10.20 1.69 17.45
CA VAL A 31 -10.18 3.12 17.21
C VAL A 31 -11.22 3.78 18.12
N GLY A 32 -10.75 4.48 19.16
CA GLY A 32 -11.58 5.37 19.99
C GLY A 32 -11.79 4.95 21.45
N LEU A 33 -11.29 3.79 21.88
CA LEU A 33 -11.19 3.50 23.32
C LEU A 33 -9.80 3.92 23.77
N SER A 34 -9.75 4.89 24.71
CA SER A 34 -8.66 5.25 25.64
C SER A 34 -7.28 4.66 25.33
N ALA A 35 -6.22 5.48 25.38
CA ALA A 35 -4.81 5.17 25.10
C ALA A 35 -4.19 3.91 25.80
N GLN A 36 -5.00 3.12 26.51
CA GLN A 36 -4.72 1.82 27.09
C GLN A 36 -5.50 0.64 26.46
N SER A 37 -6.30 0.81 25.40
CA SER A 37 -6.94 -0.32 24.69
C SER A 37 -5.92 -1.01 23.78
N ILE A 38 -5.16 -1.91 24.39
CA ILE A 38 -4.17 -2.78 23.78
C ILE A 38 -4.87 -3.56 22.66
N TYR A 39 -4.47 -3.30 21.40
CA TYR A 39 -4.78 -4.20 20.28
C TYR A 39 -4.54 -5.63 20.74
N SER A 40 -5.61 -6.43 20.80
CA SER A 40 -5.56 -7.81 21.26
C SER A 40 -5.75 -8.70 20.04
N PRO A 41 -4.67 -9.29 19.50
CA PRO A 41 -4.80 -10.18 18.35
C PRO A 41 -5.65 -11.37 18.75
N THR A 42 -6.71 -11.60 17.99
CA THR A 42 -7.57 -12.78 18.15
C THR A 42 -6.93 -13.99 17.48
N HIS A 43 -6.19 -13.76 16.40
CA HIS A 43 -5.47 -14.81 15.66
C HIS A 43 -4.04 -14.33 15.38
N GLU A 44 -3.08 -15.22 15.57
CA GLU A 44 -1.66 -15.00 15.27
C GLU A 44 -1.11 -16.23 14.55
N MET A 45 -0.37 -16.01 13.47
CA MET A 45 0.30 -17.06 12.71
C MET A 45 1.64 -16.56 12.19
N SER A 46 2.68 -17.39 12.24
CA SER A 46 3.98 -17.09 11.63
C SER A 46 4.36 -18.16 10.63
N LEU A 47 4.86 -17.75 9.47
CA LEU A 47 5.28 -18.66 8.41
C LEU A 47 6.52 -18.14 7.68
N SER A 48 7.31 -19.09 7.17
CA SER A 48 8.43 -18.81 6.29
C SER A 48 7.94 -18.72 4.85
N LEU A 49 8.36 -17.68 4.14
CA LEU A 49 8.12 -17.44 2.73
C LEU A 49 9.37 -17.82 1.94
N THR A 50 9.15 -18.48 0.81
CA THR A 50 10.21 -18.79 -0.13
C THR A 50 10.76 -17.49 -0.74
N ALA A 51 12.09 -17.42 -0.88
CA ALA A 51 12.74 -16.34 -1.60
C ALA A 51 12.16 -16.21 -3.01
N ALA A 52 11.92 -14.97 -3.45
CA ALA A 52 11.37 -14.66 -4.77
C ALA A 52 12.34 -13.75 -5.56
N PRO A 53 13.52 -14.27 -5.96
CA PRO A 53 14.53 -13.49 -6.67
C PRO A 53 14.04 -12.98 -8.04
N GLU A 54 13.14 -13.74 -8.68
CA GLU A 54 12.49 -13.34 -9.95
C GLU A 54 11.62 -12.11 -9.76
N LEU A 55 10.86 -12.04 -8.66
CA LEU A 55 10.04 -10.88 -8.29
C LEU A 55 10.91 -9.64 -8.04
N VAL A 56 12.03 -9.80 -7.33
CA VAL A 56 12.99 -8.70 -7.10
C VAL A 56 13.52 -8.17 -8.43
N THR A 57 13.93 -9.06 -9.33
CA THR A 57 14.45 -8.69 -10.66
C THR A 57 13.39 -7.96 -11.48
N ALA A 58 12.15 -8.45 -11.46
CA ALA A 58 11.03 -7.80 -12.16
C ALA A 58 10.73 -6.41 -11.59
N LEU A 59 10.80 -6.24 -10.26
CA LEU A 59 10.59 -4.96 -9.58
C LEU A 59 11.68 -3.94 -9.94
N GLU A 60 12.94 -4.36 -9.90
CA GLU A 60 14.08 -3.52 -10.27
C GLU A 60 13.99 -3.08 -11.73
N ARG A 61 13.67 -4.01 -12.63
CA ARG A 61 13.49 -3.71 -14.06
C ARG A 61 12.36 -2.72 -14.30
N TRP A 62 11.20 -2.94 -13.69
CA TRP A 62 10.08 -2.02 -13.79
C TRP A 62 10.43 -0.63 -13.24
N THR A 63 11.12 -0.57 -12.09
CA THR A 63 11.55 0.70 -11.49
C THR A 63 12.50 1.48 -12.41
N GLN A 64 13.43 0.78 -13.07
CA GLN A 64 14.33 1.38 -14.06
C GLN A 64 13.57 1.92 -15.27
N ASP A 65 12.67 1.13 -15.85
CA ASP A 65 11.87 1.55 -17.01
C ASP A 65 10.92 2.70 -16.68
N TYR A 66 10.31 2.67 -15.49
CA TYR A 66 9.47 3.77 -14.99
C TYR A 66 10.26 5.07 -14.86
N ARG A 67 11.47 5.01 -14.28
CA ARG A 67 12.36 6.19 -14.15
C ARG A 67 12.83 6.74 -15.50
N ARG A 68 12.91 5.92 -16.55
CA ARG A 68 13.24 6.39 -17.91
C ARG A 68 12.12 7.23 -18.54
N ILE A 69 10.87 7.00 -18.15
CA ILE A 69 9.72 7.78 -18.61
C ILE A 69 9.50 9.01 -17.72
N ALA A 70 9.69 8.84 -16.41
CA ALA A 70 9.56 9.91 -15.44
C ALA A 70 10.61 10.97 -15.73
N THR A 71 10.22 12.00 -16.48
CA THR A 71 11.08 13.14 -16.77
C THR A 71 11.37 13.81 -15.43
N PRO A 72 12.64 14.01 -15.03
CA PRO A 72 12.89 14.78 -13.83
C PRO A 72 12.33 16.17 -14.09
N THR A 73 11.31 16.59 -13.33
CA THR A 73 10.69 17.93 -13.43
C THR A 73 11.70 19.07 -13.18
N ARG A 74 12.95 18.74 -12.80
CA ARG A 74 14.09 19.65 -12.65
C ARG A 74 15.20 19.51 -13.70
N ALA A 75 15.16 18.52 -14.59
CA ALA A 75 16.22 18.35 -15.58
C ALA A 75 15.89 19.11 -16.87
N LEU A 76 16.86 19.89 -17.35
CA LEU A 76 16.85 20.54 -18.67
C LEU A 76 16.49 19.50 -19.74
N LYS A 77 15.44 19.77 -20.52
CA LYS A 77 15.01 18.91 -21.63
C LYS A 77 16.13 18.81 -22.68
N PRO A 78 16.78 17.65 -22.88
CA PRO A 78 17.53 17.43 -24.10
C PRO A 78 16.49 17.17 -25.20
N GLU A 79 16.58 17.93 -26.28
CA GLU A 79 15.79 17.73 -27.49
C GLU A 79 16.04 16.29 -27.98
N SER A 80 15.02 15.43 -27.90
CA SER A 80 15.21 13.99 -28.12
C SER A 80 15.33 13.69 -29.61
N ILE A 81 16.51 13.25 -30.04
CA ILE A 81 16.73 12.64 -31.36
C ILE A 81 16.06 11.26 -31.35
N ARG A 82 14.92 11.15 -32.04
CA ARG A 82 14.22 9.88 -32.28
C ARG A 82 15.01 9.03 -33.27
N TYR A 83 15.75 8.04 -32.79
CA TYR A 83 16.33 6.99 -33.65
C TYR A 83 15.24 6.00 -34.09
N MET A 84 15.13 5.77 -35.39
CA MET A 84 14.08 5.01 -36.12
C MET A 84 14.07 3.49 -35.85
N GLY A 85 14.64 3.04 -34.73
CA GLY A 85 14.68 1.63 -34.29
C GLY A 85 14.68 1.43 -32.77
N SER A 86 14.46 2.51 -31.99
CA SER A 86 14.42 2.43 -30.53
C SER A 86 13.02 2.01 -30.06
N VAL A 87 12.94 0.99 -29.20
CA VAL A 87 11.68 0.59 -28.54
C VAL A 87 11.14 1.79 -27.77
N ASP A 88 9.84 2.06 -27.91
CA ASP A 88 9.17 3.11 -27.16
C ASP A 88 9.37 2.88 -25.64
N PRO A 89 10.00 3.83 -24.91
CA PRO A 89 10.18 3.72 -23.46
C PRO A 89 8.86 3.45 -22.72
N ALA A 90 7.75 4.03 -23.20
CA ALA A 90 6.43 3.82 -22.62
C ALA A 90 5.94 2.37 -22.78
N GLU A 91 6.19 1.75 -23.93
CA GLU A 91 5.84 0.34 -24.15
C GLU A 91 6.71 -0.58 -23.31
N SER A 92 8.01 -0.28 -23.19
CA SER A 92 8.93 -1.05 -22.35
C SER A 92 8.49 -1.07 -20.88
N CYS A 93 8.09 0.09 -20.34
CA CYS A 93 7.56 0.17 -18.97
C CYS A 93 6.23 -0.55 -18.79
N ARG A 94 5.32 -0.48 -19.78
CA ARG A 94 4.06 -1.24 -19.74
C ARG A 94 4.35 -2.74 -19.68
N GLN A 95 5.33 -3.21 -20.46
CA GLN A 95 5.70 -4.61 -20.50
C GLN A 95 6.36 -5.07 -19.19
N SER A 96 7.32 -4.31 -18.65
CA SER A 96 7.93 -4.65 -17.35
C SER A 96 6.93 -4.57 -16.19
N ALA A 97 5.96 -3.66 -16.23
CA ALA A 97 4.85 -3.61 -15.26
C ALA A 97 3.97 -4.88 -15.33
N LYS A 98 3.66 -5.37 -16.54
CA LYS A 98 2.92 -6.63 -16.72
C LYS A 98 3.70 -7.82 -16.16
N THR A 99 5.00 -7.89 -16.43
CA THR A 99 5.86 -8.94 -15.87
C THR A 99 5.89 -8.88 -14.35
N LEU A 100 6.12 -7.71 -13.74
CA LEU A 100 6.06 -7.52 -12.29
C LEU A 100 4.70 -7.98 -11.71
N ALA A 101 3.60 -7.64 -12.38
CA ALA A 101 2.26 -8.07 -11.96
C ALA A 101 2.06 -9.59 -12.05
N GLN A 102 2.68 -10.26 -13.02
CA GLN A 102 2.65 -11.72 -13.15
C GLN A 102 3.46 -12.39 -12.04
N GLU A 103 4.70 -11.96 -11.84
CA GLU A 103 5.58 -12.49 -10.78
C GLU A 103 4.98 -12.28 -9.39
N PHE A 104 4.39 -11.12 -9.13
CA PHE A 104 3.72 -10.84 -7.87
C PHE A 104 2.51 -11.76 -7.64
N LYS A 105 1.73 -12.05 -8.69
CA LYS A 105 0.61 -13.00 -8.60
C LYS A 105 1.09 -14.41 -8.34
N ALA A 106 2.15 -14.85 -9.02
CA ALA A 106 2.74 -16.17 -8.78
C ALA A 106 3.25 -16.30 -7.34
N TRP A 107 3.97 -15.29 -6.85
CA TRP A 107 4.47 -15.24 -5.48
C TRP A 107 3.34 -15.28 -4.43
N THR A 108 2.27 -14.51 -4.64
CA THR A 108 1.09 -14.54 -3.74
C THR A 108 0.20 -15.79 -3.90
N GLN A 109 0.49 -16.66 -4.86
CA GLN A 109 -0.15 -17.97 -5.05
C GLN A 109 0.68 -19.12 -4.49
N ALA A 110 1.92 -18.87 -4.06
CA ALA A 110 2.75 -19.87 -3.40
C ALA A 110 2.06 -20.42 -2.15
N ASP A 111 2.38 -21.67 -1.79
CA ASP A 111 1.68 -22.41 -0.73
C ASP A 111 1.64 -21.64 0.60
N ALA A 112 2.74 -20.96 0.96
CA ALA A 112 2.83 -20.17 2.18
C ALA A 112 1.85 -18.97 2.19
N PHE A 113 1.70 -18.26 1.06
CA PHE A 113 0.69 -17.20 0.92
C PHE A 113 -0.73 -17.75 0.86
N ARG A 114 -0.93 -18.96 0.34
CA ARG A 114 -2.24 -19.61 0.33
C ARG A 114 -2.71 -19.90 1.75
N THR A 115 -1.86 -20.49 2.60
CA THR A 115 -2.17 -20.71 4.03
C THR A 115 -2.49 -19.41 4.75
N LEU A 116 -1.71 -18.35 4.49
CA LEU A 116 -1.96 -17.02 5.03
C LEU A 116 -3.31 -16.44 4.59
N THR A 117 -3.64 -16.61 3.30
CA THR A 117 -4.91 -16.16 2.73
C THR A 117 -6.09 -16.93 3.32
N GLU A 118 -5.96 -18.25 3.49
CA GLU A 118 -6.99 -19.11 4.08
C GLU A 118 -7.28 -18.70 5.53
N CYS A 119 -6.24 -18.54 6.35
CA CYS A 119 -6.37 -18.07 7.73
C CYS A 119 -7.09 -16.71 7.81
N MET A 120 -6.74 -15.77 6.93
CA MET A 120 -7.44 -14.48 6.87
C MET A 120 -8.90 -14.60 6.45
N LEU A 121 -9.22 -15.46 5.48
CA LEU A 121 -10.59 -15.66 5.01
C LEU A 121 -11.48 -16.34 6.06
N GLU A 122 -10.89 -17.15 6.94
CA GLU A 122 -11.58 -17.75 8.09
C GLU A 122 -11.80 -16.74 9.23
N ALA A 123 -10.80 -15.89 9.49
CA ALA A 123 -10.85 -14.92 10.59
C ALA A 123 -11.65 -13.65 10.28
N LEU A 124 -11.85 -13.30 9.00
CA LEU A 124 -12.45 -12.04 8.56
C LEU A 124 -13.82 -12.22 7.91
N ASP A 125 -14.80 -11.40 8.32
CA ASP A 125 -16.08 -11.28 7.63
C ASP A 125 -16.03 -10.12 6.62
N SER A 126 -16.50 -10.40 5.39
CA SER A 126 -16.67 -9.42 4.31
C SER A 126 -17.54 -8.20 4.65
N ARG A 127 -18.35 -8.26 5.71
CA ARG A 127 -19.20 -7.16 6.18
C ARG A 127 -18.44 -6.09 6.99
N HIS A 128 -17.23 -6.40 7.45
CA HIS A 128 -16.43 -5.48 8.25
C HIS A 128 -15.57 -4.54 7.38
N HIS A 129 -15.30 -3.35 7.91
CA HIS A 129 -14.26 -2.48 7.36
C HIS A 129 -12.91 -3.03 7.84
N ILE A 130 -12.04 -3.40 6.90
CA ILE A 130 -10.79 -4.09 7.23
C ILE A 130 -9.63 -3.19 6.83
N ARG A 131 -8.70 -2.96 7.74
CA ARG A 131 -7.43 -2.30 7.45
C ARG A 131 -6.33 -3.35 7.42
N PHE A 132 -5.67 -3.49 6.28
CA PHE A 132 -4.46 -4.29 6.10
C PHE A 132 -3.25 -3.39 6.32
N LEU A 133 -2.48 -3.67 7.36
CA LEU A 133 -1.23 -2.98 7.67
C LEU A 133 -0.05 -3.89 7.31
N ILE A 134 0.62 -3.58 6.21
CA ILE A 134 1.84 -4.27 5.78
C ILE A 134 3.03 -3.56 6.42
N ARG A 135 3.72 -4.25 7.32
CA ARG A 135 4.95 -3.80 7.96
C ARG A 135 6.13 -4.54 7.37
N ALA A 136 7.09 -3.82 6.82
CA ALA A 136 8.32 -4.42 6.34
C ALA A 136 9.51 -3.51 6.63
N ASN A 137 10.68 -4.12 6.89
CA ASN A 137 11.94 -3.37 6.94
C ASN A 137 12.54 -3.20 5.53
N ASP A 138 12.26 -4.14 4.63
CA ASP A 138 12.70 -4.07 3.24
C ASP A 138 11.78 -3.15 2.42
N GLN A 139 12.30 -2.01 1.96
CA GLN A 139 11.55 -1.03 1.18
C GLN A 139 11.03 -1.60 -0.15
N ARG A 140 11.61 -2.70 -0.67
CA ARG A 140 11.12 -3.36 -1.88
C ARG A 140 9.73 -3.95 -1.66
N LEU A 141 9.42 -4.46 -0.46
CA LEU A 141 8.08 -4.95 -0.12
C LEU A 141 7.02 -3.85 -0.17
N HIS A 142 7.36 -2.62 0.21
CA HIS A 142 6.44 -1.48 0.11
C HIS A 142 6.14 -1.07 -1.34
N GLN A 143 7.03 -1.40 -2.28
CA GLN A 143 6.87 -1.08 -3.70
C GLN A 143 6.09 -2.13 -4.48
N LEU A 144 5.76 -3.27 -3.85
CA LEU A 144 4.99 -4.31 -4.50
C LEU A 144 3.55 -3.86 -4.78
N PRO A 145 2.94 -4.35 -5.87
CA PRO A 145 1.58 -3.99 -6.26
C PRO A 145 0.54 -4.74 -5.43
N TRP A 146 0.47 -4.47 -4.11
CA TRP A 146 -0.40 -5.16 -3.17
C TRP A 146 -1.88 -5.20 -3.58
N HIS A 147 -2.36 -4.16 -4.24
CA HIS A 147 -3.72 -4.10 -4.81
C HIS A 147 -4.05 -5.26 -5.77
N LEU A 148 -3.05 -5.93 -6.36
CA LEU A 148 -3.24 -7.09 -7.24
C LEU A 148 -3.46 -8.39 -6.47
N TRP A 149 -3.25 -8.40 -5.16
CA TRP A 149 -3.45 -9.58 -4.36
C TRP A 149 -4.94 -9.96 -4.32
N ARG A 150 -5.23 -11.22 -4.63
CA ARG A 150 -6.59 -11.72 -4.86
C ARG A 150 -7.51 -11.52 -3.64
N ILE A 151 -6.98 -11.46 -2.43
CA ILE A 151 -7.75 -11.30 -1.20
C ILE A 151 -8.59 -10.01 -1.19
N PHE A 152 -8.08 -8.92 -1.77
CA PHE A 152 -8.77 -7.64 -1.80
C PHE A 152 -10.05 -7.65 -2.66
N LYS A 153 -10.20 -8.64 -3.55
CA LYS A 153 -11.47 -8.84 -4.28
C LYS A 153 -12.60 -9.31 -3.37
N ARG A 154 -12.28 -9.93 -2.22
CA ARG A 154 -13.27 -10.41 -1.25
C ARG A 154 -13.69 -9.33 -0.25
N PHE A 155 -12.85 -8.31 -0.07
CA PHE A 155 -13.03 -7.24 0.89
C PHE A 155 -13.04 -5.88 0.17
N PRO A 156 -14.18 -5.46 -0.41
CA PRO A 156 -14.26 -4.25 -1.22
C PRO A 156 -14.00 -2.95 -0.42
N TRP A 157 -14.17 -2.99 0.90
CA TRP A 157 -13.88 -1.87 1.81
C TRP A 157 -12.53 -2.03 2.52
N ALA A 158 -11.65 -2.87 1.99
CA ALA A 158 -10.32 -3.04 2.54
C ALA A 158 -9.45 -1.82 2.26
N GLU A 159 -8.83 -1.29 3.31
CA GLU A 159 -7.79 -0.28 3.22
C GLU A 159 -6.42 -0.95 3.31
N VAL A 160 -5.45 -0.50 2.51
CA VAL A 160 -4.06 -0.97 2.60
C VAL A 160 -3.18 0.16 3.11
N ALA A 161 -2.56 -0.06 4.26
CA ALA A 161 -1.57 0.81 4.86
C ALA A 161 -0.19 0.14 4.84
N LEU A 162 0.85 0.92 4.57
CA LEU A 162 2.24 0.48 4.59
C LEU A 162 2.95 1.13 5.79
N GLY A 163 3.79 0.40 6.49
CA GLY A 163 4.49 0.90 7.67
C GLY A 163 5.86 0.27 7.88
N ALA A 164 6.72 0.93 8.64
CA ALA A 164 7.95 0.32 9.12
C ALA A 164 7.64 -0.71 10.22
N THR A 165 8.50 -1.73 10.37
CA THR A 165 8.44 -2.68 11.49
C THR A 165 8.71 -2.01 12.84
N SER A 166 9.62 -1.03 12.87
CA SER A 166 9.85 -0.20 14.05
C SER A 166 8.98 1.05 14.01
N PHE A 167 7.85 1.01 14.72
CA PHE A 167 7.07 2.20 15.04
C PHE A 167 7.43 2.65 16.44
N ARG A 168 8.12 3.80 16.56
CA ARG A 168 8.14 4.54 17.81
C ARG A 168 6.91 5.44 17.82
N PRO A 169 5.92 5.24 18.73
CA PRO A 169 4.89 6.23 18.93
C PRO A 169 5.63 7.53 19.23
N THR A 170 5.56 8.48 18.31
CA THR A 170 5.99 9.82 18.65
C THR A 170 4.99 10.23 19.70
N VAL A 171 5.45 10.40 20.95
CA VAL A 171 4.70 11.09 22.01
C VAL A 171 3.98 12.21 21.31
N SER A 172 2.65 12.17 21.36
CA SER A 172 1.78 13.18 20.77
C SER A 172 2.50 14.50 20.95
N PHE A 173 2.82 15.21 19.87
CA PHE A 173 3.13 16.62 20.02
C PHE A 173 1.92 17.15 20.78
N SER A 174 2.09 17.41 22.07
CA SER A 174 1.15 18.17 22.86
C SER A 174 1.16 19.49 22.13
N THR A 175 0.22 19.63 21.21
CA THR A 175 -0.04 20.87 20.52
C THR A 175 -0.39 21.78 21.67
N SER A 176 0.57 22.61 22.04
CA SER A 176 0.38 23.71 22.97
C SER A 176 -0.99 24.30 22.66
N SER A 177 -1.78 24.41 23.72
CA SER A 177 -3.15 24.90 23.77
C SER A 177 -3.30 26.23 23.05
N ASP A 178 -3.41 26.19 21.73
CA ASP A 178 -3.84 27.29 20.87
C ASP A 178 -4.20 26.81 19.45
N ARG A 179 -4.86 25.66 19.36
CA ARG A 179 -5.46 25.22 18.09
C ARG A 179 -6.95 25.45 18.16
N GLN A 180 -7.33 26.64 17.69
CA GLN A 180 -8.67 26.92 17.18
C GLN A 180 -9.21 25.67 16.48
N SER A 181 -10.43 25.30 16.85
CA SER A 181 -11.20 24.18 16.32
C SER A 181 -11.23 24.22 14.80
N HIS A 182 -10.29 23.55 14.15
CA HIS A 182 -10.42 23.25 12.74
C HIS A 182 -11.31 22.01 12.63
N ASP A 183 -12.60 22.26 12.45
CA ASP A 183 -13.61 21.27 12.00
C ASP A 183 -13.38 20.83 10.54
N ALA A 184 -12.32 21.34 9.89
CA ALA A 184 -11.98 21.06 8.51
C ALA A 184 -10.81 20.08 8.41
N VAL A 185 -11.09 18.92 7.80
CA VAL A 185 -10.07 17.92 7.40
C VAL A 185 -9.12 18.56 6.38
N ARG A 186 -7.81 18.50 6.64
CA ARG A 186 -6.78 18.95 5.69
C ARG A 186 -6.38 17.76 4.81
N ILE A 187 -6.87 17.73 3.57
CA ILE A 187 -6.51 16.71 2.57
C ILE A 187 -5.28 17.21 1.80
N LEU A 188 -4.21 16.41 1.77
CA LEU A 188 -3.05 16.66 0.91
C LEU A 188 -3.25 15.94 -0.42
N ALA A 189 -3.50 16.69 -1.49
CA ALA A 189 -3.49 16.16 -2.84
C ALA A 189 -2.08 16.31 -3.44
N ILE A 190 -1.41 15.18 -3.71
CA ILE A 190 -0.14 15.16 -4.46
C ILE A 190 -0.49 14.78 -5.90
N LEU A 191 -0.59 15.76 -6.79
CA LEU A 191 -0.75 15.51 -8.24
C LEU A 191 0.63 15.28 -8.86
N GLY A 192 0.77 14.16 -9.58
CA GLY A 192 1.90 13.93 -10.49
C GLY A 192 1.84 14.83 -11.73
N ASP A 193 2.89 14.79 -12.55
CA ASP A 193 2.95 15.57 -13.80
C ASP A 193 1.78 15.22 -14.73
N CYS A 194 0.90 16.19 -14.95
CA CYS A 194 -0.35 16.04 -15.70
C CYS A 194 -0.37 16.90 -16.98
N GLN A 195 0.79 17.19 -17.58
CA GLN A 195 0.84 17.86 -18.89
C GLN A 195 -0.01 17.10 -19.92
N GLY A 196 -1.19 17.66 -20.25
CA GLY A 196 -2.09 17.15 -21.29
C GLY A 196 -3.43 16.58 -20.81
N MET A 197 -3.71 16.53 -19.49
CA MET A 197 -5.04 16.13 -18.99
C MET A 197 -5.79 17.33 -18.41
N SER A 198 -6.96 17.63 -18.97
CA SER A 198 -7.96 18.54 -18.39
C SER A 198 -8.52 17.91 -17.10
N VAL A 199 -7.82 18.09 -15.98
CA VAL A 199 -8.35 17.68 -14.67
C VAL A 199 -9.25 18.80 -14.14
N SER A 200 -10.53 18.80 -14.53
CA SER A 200 -11.56 19.56 -13.82
C SER A 200 -11.93 18.79 -12.55
N PHE A 201 -11.18 19.03 -11.47
CA PHE A 201 -11.56 18.52 -10.15
C PHE A 201 -12.58 19.49 -9.54
N THR A 202 -13.87 19.24 -9.83
CA THR A 202 -14.96 20.00 -9.21
C THR A 202 -15.12 19.55 -7.75
N ILE A 203 -14.55 20.30 -6.80
CA ILE A 203 -14.84 20.19 -5.36
C ILE A 203 -16.11 20.99 -5.03
N ASP A 204 -17.24 20.67 -5.66
CA ASP A 204 -18.52 21.33 -5.31
C ASP A 204 -19.53 20.40 -4.60
N ALA A 205 -19.18 19.12 -4.38
CA ALA A 205 -20.15 18.15 -3.85
C ALA A 205 -20.11 17.91 -2.33
N LEU A 206 -19.30 18.63 -1.54
CA LEU A 206 -19.23 18.44 -0.08
C LEU A 206 -19.50 19.70 0.76
N ALA A 207 -20.15 20.72 0.20
CA ALA A 207 -20.80 21.73 1.01
C ALA A 207 -22.06 21.12 1.66
N ILE A 208 -21.91 20.48 2.81
CA ILE A 208 -23.04 20.22 3.71
C ILE A 208 -23.52 21.61 4.19
N PRO A 209 -24.78 22.01 3.94
CA PRO A 209 -25.29 23.25 4.50
C PRO A 209 -25.37 23.10 6.03
N GLN A 210 -24.54 23.85 6.72
CA GLN A 210 -24.72 24.15 8.15
C GLN A 210 -25.99 25.01 8.25
N ASN A 211 -27.11 24.43 8.65
CA ASN A 211 -28.29 25.20 9.03
C ASN A 211 -28.37 25.29 10.55
N SER A 212 -28.65 26.52 11.00
CA SER A 212 -28.63 27.03 12.38
C SER A 212 -29.65 26.40 13.31
#